data_AF-A0A8T3PPZ5-F1
#
_entry.id   AF-A0A8T3PPZ5-F1
#
_cell.length_a   1.000
_cell.length_b   1.000
_cell.length_c   1.000
_cell.angle_alpha   90.00
_cell.angle_beta   90.00
_cell.angle_gamma   90.00
#
_symmetry.space_group_name_H-M   'P 1'
#
loop_
_entity.id
_entity.type
_entity.pdbx_description
1 polymer ?
#
loop_
_entity_poly.entity_id
_entity_poly.type
_entity_poly.pdbx_seq_one_letter_code
_entity_poly.pdbx_strand_id
1 'polypeptide(L)'
;MWTRGLYLSVACVLAGCQSSVPIEIRQPVLDAPSIAQVQQDPQSAKGKRVRWGGVIASVENKADDTWVEVVSKPLGDDGRPVSDDVALGRFFARVPGFLDPAVYAADREVTVYGVVEGVVKRNIGEKPYSYPTVRSERLYLWPVRLAAPYGYYPDPYWYDPFYYPYRYRPYHYWRRYPFGFSPYW
;
A
#
# COMPACT_ATOMS: atom_id res chain seq x y z
N MET A 1 64.72 -9.01 -11.71
CA MET A 1 63.49 -8.83 -12.52
C MET A 1 62.63 -10.08 -12.33
N TRP A 2 61.50 -9.98 -11.62
CA TRP A 2 60.27 -10.72 -11.93
C TRP A 2 59.14 -10.25 -11.02
N THR A 3 57.95 -10.21 -11.60
CA THR A 3 56.87 -9.28 -11.30
C THR A 3 55.89 -9.78 -10.24
N ARG A 4 55.51 -8.83 -9.39
CA ARG A 4 54.28 -8.73 -8.58
C ARG A 4 53.11 -9.55 -9.11
N GLY A 5 52.54 -10.42 -8.27
CA GLY A 5 51.19 -10.98 -8.44
C GLY A 5 50.32 -10.58 -7.24
N LEU A 6 49.86 -9.34 -7.22
CA LEU A 6 48.89 -8.87 -6.22
C LEU A 6 47.50 -9.37 -6.67
N TYR A 7 47.02 -10.47 -6.09
CA TYR A 7 45.66 -10.94 -6.32
C TYR A 7 44.66 -9.97 -5.69
N LEU A 8 44.13 -9.06 -6.51
CA LEU A 8 43.00 -8.20 -6.19
C LEU A 8 41.71 -9.03 -6.32
N SER A 9 41.34 -9.70 -5.23
CA SER A 9 40.03 -10.31 -5.07
C SER A 9 38.98 -9.20 -5.03
N VAL A 10 38.33 -8.94 -6.16
CA VAL A 10 37.17 -8.04 -6.26
C VAL A 10 35.98 -8.74 -5.60
N ALA A 11 35.71 -8.39 -4.34
CA ALA A 11 34.50 -8.77 -3.64
C ALA A 11 33.33 -7.92 -4.20
N CYS A 12 32.53 -8.51 -5.09
CA CYS A 12 31.25 -7.94 -5.52
C CYS A 12 30.29 -7.89 -4.34
N VAL A 13 30.18 -6.72 -3.70
CA VAL A 13 29.13 -6.43 -2.73
C VAL A 13 27.83 -6.20 -3.51
N LEU A 14 27.02 -7.26 -3.64
CA LEU A 14 25.63 -7.15 -4.10
C LEU A 14 24.80 -6.50 -2.99
N ALA A 15 24.88 -5.18 -2.87
CA ALA A 15 23.93 -4.40 -2.08
C ALA A 15 22.60 -4.32 -2.85
N GLY A 16 21.81 -5.39 -2.78
CA GLY A 16 20.43 -5.35 -3.22
C GLY A 16 19.66 -4.37 -2.35
N CYS A 17 19.19 -3.26 -2.92
CA CYS A 17 18.26 -2.36 -2.25
C CYS A 17 16.91 -3.06 -2.12
N GLN A 18 16.79 -3.98 -1.17
CA GLN A 18 15.50 -4.50 -0.77
C GLN A 18 14.79 -3.39 0.00
N SER A 19 13.83 -2.74 -0.67
CA SER A 19 12.82 -1.89 -0.02
C SER A 19 12.05 -2.77 0.97
N SER A 20 12.61 -2.99 2.15
CA SER A 20 12.02 -3.84 3.17
C SER A 20 10.89 -3.08 3.85
N VAL A 21 9.72 -3.71 3.93
CA VAL A 21 8.59 -3.21 4.72
C VAL A 21 9.06 -3.01 6.17
N PRO A 22 8.75 -1.88 6.83
CA PRO A 22 9.14 -1.62 8.21
C PRO A 22 8.66 -2.71 9.18
N ILE A 23 9.37 -2.91 10.29
CA ILE A 23 9.05 -4.00 11.24
C ILE A 23 7.70 -3.78 11.94
N GLU A 24 7.38 -2.53 12.23
CA GLU A 24 6.13 -2.08 12.85
C GLU A 24 4.91 -2.35 11.94
N ILE A 25 5.16 -2.41 10.63
CA ILE A 25 4.15 -2.73 9.62
C ILE A 25 4.02 -4.24 9.44
N ARG A 26 5.11 -5.01 9.52
CA ARG A 26 5.07 -6.47 9.38
C ARG A 26 4.51 -7.17 10.61
N GLN A 27 4.88 -6.71 11.80
CA GLN A 27 4.51 -7.39 13.04
C GLN A 27 3.14 -6.95 13.57
N PRO A 28 2.30 -7.88 14.03
CA PRO A 28 1.05 -7.53 14.69
C PRO A 28 1.32 -6.84 16.04
N VAL A 29 0.37 -6.01 16.45
CA VAL A 29 0.35 -5.44 17.81
C VAL A 29 -0.55 -6.32 18.66
N LEU A 30 0.02 -6.91 19.71
CA LEU A 30 -0.74 -7.74 20.67
C LEU A 30 -1.79 -6.87 21.38
N ASP A 31 -2.97 -7.43 21.59
CA ASP A 31 -4.10 -6.78 22.28
C ASP A 31 -4.54 -5.44 21.68
N ALA A 32 -4.25 -5.22 20.39
CA ALA A 32 -4.71 -4.04 19.67
C ALA A 32 -6.24 -4.04 19.58
N PRO A 33 -6.93 -2.94 19.98
CA PRO A 33 -8.37 -2.85 19.83
C PRO A 33 -8.77 -2.87 18.35
N SER A 34 -9.93 -3.45 18.05
CA SER A 34 -10.55 -3.38 16.72
C SER A 34 -11.22 -2.02 16.49
N ILE A 35 -11.50 -1.71 15.22
CA ILE A 35 -12.25 -0.50 14.83
C ILE A 35 -13.57 -0.40 15.63
N ALA A 36 -14.34 -1.49 15.66
CA ALA A 36 -15.62 -1.55 16.35
C ALA A 36 -15.47 -1.32 17.86
N GLN A 37 -14.43 -1.89 18.50
CA GLN A 37 -14.16 -1.68 19.93
C GLN A 37 -13.87 -0.22 20.23
N VAL A 38 -13.05 0.46 19.40
CA VAL A 38 -12.75 1.89 19.59
C VAL A 38 -14.00 2.76 19.36
N GLN A 39 -14.89 2.36 18.45
CA GLN A 39 -16.16 3.07 18.24
C GLN A 39 -17.11 2.97 19.43
N GLN A 40 -17.17 1.78 20.05
CA GLN A 40 -18.06 1.51 21.19
C GLN A 40 -17.55 2.13 22.49
N ASP A 41 -16.25 2.00 22.76
CA ASP A 41 -15.61 2.57 23.95
C ASP A 41 -14.27 3.26 23.60
N PRO A 42 -14.33 4.51 23.14
CA PRO A 42 -13.13 5.27 22.77
C PRO A 42 -12.17 5.51 23.94
N GLN A 43 -12.68 5.56 25.17
CA GLN A 43 -11.87 5.94 26.34
C GLN A 43 -10.95 4.80 26.76
N SER A 44 -11.42 3.54 26.76
CA SER A 44 -10.58 2.39 27.08
C SER A 44 -9.57 2.04 25.98
N ALA A 45 -9.80 2.51 24.76
CA ALA A 45 -8.90 2.33 23.63
C ALA A 45 -7.85 3.44 23.49
N LYS A 46 -8.09 4.63 24.06
CA LYS A 46 -7.21 5.78 23.90
C LYS A 46 -5.80 5.48 24.43
N GLY A 47 -4.78 5.87 23.67
CA GLY A 47 -3.38 5.63 24.01
C GLY A 47 -2.88 4.22 23.66
N LYS A 48 -3.75 3.28 23.30
CA LYS A 48 -3.32 1.95 22.82
C LYS A 48 -2.72 2.06 21.43
N ARG A 49 -1.71 1.24 21.18
CA ARG A 49 -1.11 1.08 19.85
C ARG A 49 -1.94 0.15 19.00
N VAL A 50 -2.02 0.45 17.71
CA VAL A 50 -2.73 -0.34 16.72
C VAL A 50 -1.92 -0.44 15.45
N ARG A 51 -2.14 -1.55 14.73
CA ARG A 51 -1.73 -1.70 13.34
C ARG A 51 -2.97 -2.01 12.51
N TRP A 52 -3.48 -1.00 11.84
CA TRP A 52 -4.67 -1.10 10.98
C TRP A 52 -4.29 -0.76 9.55
N GLY A 53 -5.04 -1.26 8.58
CA GLY A 53 -4.82 -0.88 7.19
C GLY A 53 -6.04 -1.15 6.34
N GLY A 54 -5.90 -0.85 5.07
CA GLY A 54 -7.00 -0.90 4.13
C GLY A 54 -6.72 -0.06 2.90
N VAL A 55 -7.78 0.47 2.31
CA VAL A 55 -7.69 1.32 1.11
C VAL A 55 -8.01 2.76 1.46
N ILE A 56 -7.24 3.69 0.88
CA ILE A 56 -7.49 5.12 1.02
C ILE A 56 -8.82 5.47 0.35
N ALA A 57 -9.70 6.14 1.09
CA ALA A 57 -10.91 6.72 0.53
C ALA A 57 -10.76 8.22 0.22
N SER A 58 -10.07 8.96 1.10
CA SER A 58 -9.83 10.39 0.91
C SER A 58 -8.60 10.85 1.68
N VAL A 59 -8.00 11.96 1.22
CA VAL A 59 -6.87 12.63 1.86
C VAL A 59 -7.18 14.11 1.98
N GLU A 60 -7.09 14.64 3.19
CA GLU A 60 -7.31 16.05 3.53
C GLU A 60 -6.03 16.60 4.18
N ASN A 61 -5.30 17.47 3.48
CA ASN A 61 -4.17 18.20 4.05
C ASN A 61 -4.68 19.39 4.86
N LYS A 62 -4.28 19.48 6.13
CA LYS A 62 -4.49 20.64 7.00
C LYS A 62 -3.17 21.41 7.17
N ALA A 63 -3.18 22.45 8.01
CA ALA A 63 -2.03 23.29 8.24
C ALA A 63 -0.79 22.50 8.73
N ASP A 64 -0.98 21.60 9.70
CA ASP A 64 0.12 20.90 10.37
C ASP A 64 0.13 19.38 10.15
N ASP A 65 -0.98 18.82 9.68
CA ASP A 65 -1.15 17.38 9.53
C ASP A 65 -2.02 17.00 8.32
N THR A 66 -1.89 15.75 7.90
CA THR A 66 -2.70 15.14 6.86
C THR A 66 -3.65 14.13 7.47
N TRP A 67 -4.92 14.23 7.11
CA TRP A 67 -5.97 13.30 7.52
C TRP A 67 -6.26 12.35 6.37
N VAL A 68 -5.92 11.09 6.57
CA VAL A 68 -6.16 10.03 5.59
C VAL A 68 -7.34 9.20 6.07
N GLU A 69 -8.44 9.23 5.32
CA GLU A 69 -9.58 8.36 5.55
C GLU A 69 -9.30 6.99 4.93
N VAL A 70 -9.39 5.94 5.74
CA VAL A 70 -9.10 4.57 5.30
C VAL A 70 -10.33 3.70 5.53
N VAL A 71 -10.74 2.98 4.49
CA VAL A 71 -11.68 1.85 4.61
C VAL A 71 -10.87 0.66 5.09
N SER A 72 -11.10 0.26 6.34
CA SER A 72 -10.31 -0.78 6.99
C SER A 72 -10.58 -2.14 6.35
N LYS A 73 -9.52 -2.88 6.07
CA LYS A 73 -9.55 -4.28 5.64
C LYS A 73 -8.74 -5.16 6.61
N PRO A 74 -8.97 -6.48 6.64
CA PRO A 74 -8.06 -7.40 7.31
C PRO A 74 -6.64 -7.25 6.76
N LEU A 75 -5.64 -7.52 7.59
CA LEU A 75 -4.24 -7.52 7.18
C LEU A 75 -3.75 -8.97 7.04
N GLY A 76 -2.96 -9.23 6.00
CA GLY A 76 -2.19 -10.46 5.88
C GLY A 76 -1.00 -10.51 6.86
N ASP A 77 -0.28 -11.62 6.83
CA ASP A 77 0.87 -11.86 7.71
C ASP A 77 2.01 -10.85 7.48
N ASP A 78 2.14 -10.33 6.26
CA ASP A 78 3.10 -9.28 5.90
C ASP A 78 2.64 -7.86 6.29
N GLY A 79 1.42 -7.74 6.82
CA GLY A 79 0.78 -6.48 7.16
C GLY A 79 0.12 -5.77 5.99
N ARG A 80 0.08 -6.37 4.81
CA ARG A 80 -0.61 -5.80 3.65
C ARG A 80 -2.12 -6.05 3.76
N PRO A 81 -2.98 -5.06 3.40
CA PRO A 81 -4.41 -5.29 3.32
C PRO A 81 -4.75 -6.45 2.37
N VAL A 82 -5.64 -7.34 2.77
CA VAL A 82 -6.12 -8.41 1.89
C VAL A 82 -7.04 -7.84 0.80
N SER A 83 -7.00 -8.43 -0.39
CA SER A 83 -7.80 -7.98 -1.55
C SER A 83 -9.14 -8.69 -1.63
N ASP A 84 -9.88 -8.73 -0.52
CA ASP A 84 -11.27 -9.19 -0.48
C ASP A 84 -12.25 -8.00 -0.39
N ASP A 85 -13.54 -8.28 -0.41
CA ASP A 85 -14.60 -7.27 -0.28
C ASP A 85 -14.97 -6.98 1.19
N VAL A 86 -14.20 -7.48 2.16
CA VAL A 86 -14.52 -7.35 3.58
C VAL A 86 -14.07 -5.97 4.09
N ALA A 87 -15.03 -5.17 4.55
CA ALA A 87 -14.78 -3.91 5.23
C ALA A 87 -15.02 -4.04 6.74
N LEU A 88 -14.04 -3.62 7.55
CA LEU A 88 -14.11 -3.65 9.02
C LEU A 88 -14.57 -2.32 9.64
N GLY A 89 -14.96 -1.36 8.80
CA GLY A 89 -15.30 0.02 9.17
C GLY A 89 -14.34 1.03 8.55
N ARG A 90 -14.40 2.28 9.01
CA ARG A 90 -13.55 3.38 8.52
C ARG A 90 -12.86 4.06 9.69
N PHE A 91 -11.62 4.52 9.47
CA PHE A 91 -10.86 5.27 10.47
C PHE A 91 -10.07 6.39 9.80
N PHE A 92 -9.65 7.36 10.61
CA PHE A 92 -8.69 8.37 10.18
C PHE A 92 -7.29 8.02 10.68
N ALA A 93 -6.33 8.09 9.76
CA ALA A 93 -4.92 8.17 10.11
C ALA A 93 -4.48 9.63 10.02
N ARG A 94 -4.11 10.21 11.16
CA ARG A 94 -3.59 11.57 11.28
C ARG A 94 -2.07 11.51 11.19
N VAL A 95 -1.53 11.96 10.06
CA VAL A 95 -0.10 11.90 9.74
C VAL A 95 0.50 13.29 9.94
N PRO A 96 1.58 13.43 10.73
CA PRO A 96 2.26 14.71 10.87
C PRO A 96 2.81 15.20 9.52
N GLY A 97 2.58 16.47 9.20
CA GLY A 97 3.02 17.09 7.96
C GLY A 97 2.13 16.79 6.76
N PHE A 98 2.70 16.95 5.57
CA PHE A 98 2.01 16.89 4.28
C PHE A 98 2.16 15.53 3.60
N LEU A 99 1.07 15.03 3.00
CA LEU A 99 1.11 13.95 2.01
C LEU A 99 0.54 14.43 0.68
N ASP A 100 1.22 14.12 -0.41
CA ASP A 100 0.75 14.43 -1.76
C ASP A 100 -0.47 13.55 -2.13
N PRO A 101 -1.68 14.12 -2.32
CA PRO A 101 -2.87 13.35 -2.68
C PRO A 101 -2.76 12.64 -4.05
N ALA A 102 -1.86 13.08 -4.93
CA ALA A 102 -1.60 12.38 -6.20
C ALA A 102 -0.83 11.07 -5.98
N VAL A 103 -0.02 10.99 -4.92
CA VAL A 103 0.72 9.78 -4.55
C VAL A 103 -0.13 8.89 -3.64
N TYR A 104 -0.74 9.49 -2.60
CA TYR A 104 -1.66 8.86 -1.65
C TYR A 104 -3.11 8.96 -2.16
N ALA A 105 -3.31 8.60 -3.43
CA ALA A 105 -4.60 8.66 -4.07
C ALA A 105 -5.59 7.66 -3.47
N ALA A 106 -6.88 7.88 -3.74
CA ALA A 106 -7.93 6.90 -3.46
C ALA A 106 -7.58 5.51 -4.06
N ASP A 107 -8.11 4.46 -3.44
CA ASP A 107 -7.91 3.05 -3.77
C ASP A 107 -6.48 2.52 -3.59
N ARG A 108 -5.54 3.34 -3.14
CA ARG A 108 -4.21 2.88 -2.74
C ARG A 108 -4.29 2.12 -1.42
N GLU A 109 -3.57 1.00 -1.35
CA GLU A 109 -3.44 0.20 -0.13
C GLU A 109 -2.44 0.83 0.83
N VAL A 110 -2.83 0.96 2.10
CA VAL A 110 -1.99 1.48 3.17
C VAL A 110 -2.07 0.64 4.43
N THR A 111 -0.97 0.65 5.19
CA THR A 111 -0.94 0.15 6.57
C THR A 111 -0.43 1.24 7.50
N VAL A 112 -1.12 1.43 8.61
CA VAL A 112 -0.89 2.44 9.61
C VAL A 112 -0.52 1.76 10.91
N TYR A 113 0.62 2.13 11.46
CA TYR A 113 0.99 1.83 12.83
C TYR A 113 1.00 3.13 13.63
N GLY A 114 0.31 3.14 14.77
CA GLY A 114 0.21 4.36 15.57
C GLY A 114 -0.63 4.19 16.83
N VAL A 115 -1.01 5.33 17.40
CA VAL A 115 -1.70 5.41 18.69
C VAL A 115 -3.12 5.91 18.50
N VAL A 116 -4.10 5.24 19.11
CA VAL A 116 -5.50 5.66 19.10
C VAL A 116 -5.67 6.96 19.92
N GLU A 117 -6.20 8.00 19.30
CA GLU A 117 -6.50 9.29 19.96
C GLU A 117 -7.95 9.37 20.46
N GLY A 118 -8.85 8.55 19.89
CA GLY A 118 -10.27 8.50 20.21
C GLY A 118 -11.12 8.38 18.95
N VAL A 119 -12.26 9.08 18.93
CA VAL A 119 -13.18 9.12 17.78
C VAL A 119 -13.49 10.55 17.36
N VAL A 120 -13.63 10.75 16.05
CA VAL A 120 -14.08 12.01 15.44
C VAL A 120 -15.40 11.75 14.74
N LYS A 121 -16.43 12.55 15.03
CA LYS A 121 -17.73 12.45 14.37
C LYS A 121 -17.71 13.25 13.07
N ARG A 122 -17.92 12.58 11.94
CA ARG A 122 -18.08 13.18 10.61
C ARG A 122 -19.15 12.40 9.85
N ASN A 123 -19.75 13.00 8.83
CA ASN A 123 -20.77 12.30 8.06
C ASN A 123 -20.13 11.48 6.93
N ILE A 124 -20.70 10.30 6.68
CA ILE A 124 -20.55 9.58 5.41
C ILE A 124 -21.80 9.91 4.59
N GLY A 125 -21.64 10.75 3.57
CA GLY A 125 -22.79 11.38 2.92
C GLY A 125 -23.60 12.18 3.94
N GLU A 126 -24.85 11.78 4.19
CA GLU A 126 -25.74 12.43 5.16
C GLU A 126 -25.82 11.70 6.51
N LYS A 127 -25.17 10.54 6.65
CA LYS A 127 -25.25 9.73 7.88
C LYS A 127 -24.09 10.06 8.82
N PRO A 128 -24.36 10.41 10.09
CA PRO A 128 -23.28 10.63 11.05
C PRO A 128 -22.52 9.32 11.32
N TYR A 129 -21.20 9.41 11.37
CA TYR A 129 -20.31 8.29 11.61
C TYR A 129 -19.21 8.68 12.61
N SER A 130 -18.92 7.78 13.55
CA SER A 130 -17.83 7.94 14.51
C SER A 130 -16.58 7.26 13.97
N TYR A 131 -15.61 8.04 13.52
CA TYR A 131 -14.35 7.56 13.00
C TYR A 131 -13.33 7.38 14.12
N PRO A 132 -12.89 6.16 14.45
CA PRO A 132 -11.65 5.98 15.20
C PRO A 132 -10.53 6.77 14.54
N THR A 133 -9.75 7.46 15.35
CA THR A 133 -8.66 8.29 14.87
C THR A 133 -7.35 7.80 15.46
N VAL A 134 -6.39 7.54 14.60
CA VAL A 134 -5.05 7.07 14.95
C VAL A 134 -4.05 8.14 14.59
N ARG A 135 -3.27 8.60 15.56
CA ARG A 135 -2.06 9.37 15.28
C ARG A 135 -1.02 8.42 14.72
N SER A 136 -0.71 8.60 13.44
CA SER A 136 0.22 7.75 12.71
C SER A 136 1.65 7.97 13.21
N GLU A 137 2.30 6.91 13.67
CA GLU A 137 3.75 6.88 13.91
C GLU A 137 4.47 6.38 12.65
N ARG A 138 3.82 5.47 11.90
CA ARG A 138 4.26 4.99 10.58
C ARG A 138 3.04 4.81 9.66
N LEU A 139 3.09 5.41 8.48
CA LEU A 139 2.20 5.12 7.37
C LEU A 139 3.01 4.47 6.26
N TYR A 140 2.62 3.28 5.82
CA TYR A 140 3.24 2.58 4.72
C TYR A 140 2.28 2.48 3.54
N LEU A 141 2.72 2.97 2.38
CA LEU A 141 1.99 2.93 1.12
C LEU A 141 2.46 1.73 0.31
N TRP A 142 1.55 0.80 0.03
CA TRP A 142 1.91 -0.40 -0.71
C TRP A 142 2.08 -0.10 -2.21
N PRO A 143 3.03 -0.79 -2.89
CA PRO A 143 3.10 -0.79 -4.34
C PRO A 143 1.79 -1.33 -4.93
N VAL A 144 1.39 -0.81 -6.08
CA VAL A 144 0.20 -1.30 -6.79
C VAL A 144 0.40 -2.80 -7.11
N ARG A 145 -0.65 -3.60 -6.89
CA ARG A 145 -0.63 -5.01 -7.30
C ARG A 145 -0.56 -5.06 -8.82
N LEU A 146 0.53 -5.59 -9.36
CA LEU A 146 0.56 -5.96 -10.76
C LEU A 146 -0.41 -7.13 -10.91
N ALA A 147 -1.42 -6.98 -11.76
CA ALA A 147 -2.18 -8.14 -12.21
C ALA A 147 -1.16 -9.12 -12.76
N ALA A 148 -1.11 -10.34 -12.21
CA ALA A 148 -0.32 -11.38 -12.82
C ALA A 148 -0.75 -11.42 -14.30
N PRO A 149 0.19 -11.36 -15.26
CA PRO A 149 -0.18 -11.56 -16.65
C PRO A 149 -0.97 -12.86 -16.69
N TYR A 150 -2.20 -12.79 -17.21
CA TYR A 150 -3.08 -13.94 -17.38
C TYR A 150 -2.21 -15.09 -17.87
N GLY A 151 -2.19 -16.19 -17.11
CA GLY A 151 -1.22 -17.26 -17.27
C GLY A 151 -1.03 -17.55 -18.75
N TYR A 152 0.21 -17.36 -19.22
CA TYR A 152 0.62 -17.89 -20.50
C TYR A 152 0.48 -19.40 -20.35
N TYR A 153 -0.69 -19.94 -20.69
CA TYR A 153 -0.87 -21.36 -20.85
C TYR A 153 0.10 -21.71 -21.97
N PRO A 154 1.18 -22.47 -21.72
CA PRO A 154 1.98 -22.99 -22.80
C PRO A 154 1.01 -23.90 -23.54
N ASP A 155 0.57 -23.46 -24.72
CA ASP A 155 -0.20 -24.30 -25.60
C ASP A 155 0.58 -25.61 -25.78
N PRO A 156 0.03 -26.77 -25.39
CA PRO A 156 0.78 -28.03 -25.40
C PRO A 156 1.19 -28.50 -26.81
N TYR A 157 0.79 -27.79 -27.87
CA TYR A 157 0.95 -28.23 -29.25
C TYR A 157 1.98 -27.41 -30.06
N TRP A 158 2.74 -26.50 -29.44
CA TRP A 158 3.84 -25.80 -30.12
C TRP A 158 5.18 -26.55 -30.08
N TYR A 159 5.18 -27.80 -30.54
CA TYR A 159 6.41 -28.46 -31.01
C TYR A 159 6.47 -28.35 -32.54
N ASP A 160 6.71 -27.15 -33.05
CA ASP A 160 7.04 -26.93 -34.46
C ASP A 160 8.58 -26.90 -34.61
N PRO A 161 9.19 -27.89 -35.29
CA PRO A 161 10.65 -27.98 -35.44
C PRO A 161 11.29 -26.92 -36.37
N PHE A 162 10.52 -25.97 -36.92
CA PHE A 162 10.98 -25.08 -37.99
C PHE A 162 10.95 -23.58 -37.65
N TYR A 163 10.80 -23.19 -36.38
CA TYR A 163 10.85 -21.76 -36.01
C TYR A 163 12.28 -21.23 -35.90
N TYR A 164 12.82 -20.74 -37.03
CA TYR A 164 14.09 -20.00 -37.08
C TYR A 164 13.95 -18.59 -36.46
N PRO A 165 14.90 -18.15 -35.60
CA PRO A 165 14.81 -16.88 -34.89
C PRO A 165 15.32 -15.74 -35.77
N TYR A 166 14.45 -14.81 -36.16
CA TYR A 166 14.87 -13.56 -36.79
C TYR A 166 14.52 -12.33 -35.96
N ARG A 167 15.60 -11.73 -35.45
CA ARG A 167 15.86 -10.29 -35.25
C ARG A 167 15.05 -9.53 -34.20
N TYR A 168 15.80 -9.22 -33.13
CA TYR A 168 15.92 -7.87 -32.55
C TYR A 168 15.43 -6.74 -33.46
N ARG A 169 14.43 -5.99 -33.01
CA ARG A 169 14.33 -4.55 -33.28
C ARG A 169 13.85 -3.77 -32.05
N PRO A 170 14.43 -2.60 -31.76
CA PRO A 170 14.26 -1.89 -30.49
C PRO A 170 13.13 -0.86 -30.52
N TYR A 171 12.55 -0.63 -29.33
CA TYR A 171 11.85 0.57 -28.83
C TYR A 171 11.12 1.47 -29.83
N HIS A 172 9.80 1.60 -29.65
CA HIS A 172 9.10 2.90 -29.72
C HIS A 172 7.93 2.94 -28.72
N TYR A 173 8.14 3.64 -27.61
CA TYR A 173 7.10 4.03 -26.66
C TYR A 173 6.36 5.24 -27.25
N TRP A 174 5.18 5.04 -27.84
CA TRP A 174 4.27 6.12 -28.18
C TRP A 174 3.10 6.16 -27.22
N ARG A 175 3.17 7.14 -26.34
CA ARG A 175 2.09 7.67 -25.51
C ARG A 175 0.95 8.10 -26.44
N ARG A 176 -0.21 7.45 -26.37
CA ARG A 176 -1.46 7.98 -26.93
C ARG A 176 -2.60 7.67 -25.97
N TYR A 177 -2.98 8.65 -25.16
CA TYR A 177 -4.30 8.72 -24.55
C TYR A 177 -5.33 8.99 -25.65
N PRO A 178 -6.46 8.28 -25.67
CA PRO A 178 -7.69 8.83 -26.19
C PRO A 178 -8.64 9.11 -25.04
N PHE A 179 -8.89 10.40 -24.82
CA PHE A 179 -10.10 10.86 -24.15
C PHE A 179 -11.32 10.21 -24.80
N GLY A 180 -12.12 9.51 -23.99
CA GLY A 180 -13.42 8.97 -24.39
C GLY A 180 -14.48 9.48 -23.43
N PHE A 181 -15.05 10.64 -23.76
CA PHE A 181 -16.33 11.10 -23.21
C PHE A 181 -17.40 10.03 -23.46
N SER A 182 -18.16 9.67 -22.42
CA SER A 182 -19.38 8.86 -22.55
C SER A 182 -20.57 9.74 -22.17
N PRO A 183 -21.46 10.10 -23.10
CA PRO A 183 -22.73 10.74 -22.78
C PRO A 183 -23.85 9.71 -22.59
N TYR A 184 -24.64 10.01 -21.56
CA TYR A 184 -25.92 9.43 -21.16
C TYR A 184 -26.81 8.94 -22.31
N TRP A 185 -27.37 7.74 -22.10
CA TRP A 185 -28.80 7.44 -22.30
C TRP A 185 -29.24 6.50 -21.18
#